data_AF-A0A5J4U344-F1
#
_entry.id   AF-A0A5J4U344-F1
#
_cell.length_a   1.000
_cell.length_b   1.000
_cell.length_c   1.000
_cell.angle_alpha   90.00
_cell.angle_beta   90.00
_cell.angle_gamma   90.00
#
_symmetry.space_group_name_H-M   'P 1'
#
loop_
_entity.id
_entity.type
_entity.pdbx_description
1 polymer ?
#
loop_
_entity_poly.entity_id
_entity_poly.type
_entity_poly.pdbx_seq_one_letter_code
_entity_poly.pdbx_strand_id
1 'polypeptide(L)'
;LGVSNSTSIAEVHPYFDAINSIGGIEKIYEFMNRNNTTQDCQNKAAITIGYFYKSRKIVNVEMRTNVIKYLKSLVNDQNEFIKFCSKISLKYLAQNSDNKNEIEKDGFVIPE
;
A
#
# COMPACT_ATOMS: atom_id res chain seq x y z
N LEU A 1 18.55 -20.31 12.18
CA LEU A 1 18.76 -18.85 12.05
C LEU A 1 17.46 -18.24 11.56
N GLY A 2 16.55 -17.92 12.47
CA GLY A 2 15.27 -17.29 12.15
C GLY A 2 15.39 -15.79 12.37
N VAL A 3 15.54 -15.02 11.30
CA VAL A 3 15.49 -13.56 11.39
C VAL A 3 14.03 -13.14 11.26
N SER A 4 13.33 -13.08 12.40
CA SER A 4 12.07 -12.34 12.50
C SER A 4 12.39 -10.84 12.45
N ASN A 5 12.59 -10.29 11.26
CA ASN A 5 12.64 -8.84 11.05
C ASN A 5 11.22 -8.28 11.05
N SER A 6 10.51 -8.43 12.16
CA SER A 6 9.36 -7.57 12.45
C SER A 6 9.92 -6.23 12.89
N THR A 7 10.23 -5.36 11.92
CA THR A 7 10.39 -3.93 12.18
C THR A 7 9.13 -3.48 12.92
N SER A 8 9.31 -2.75 14.02
CA SER A 8 8.20 -2.26 14.85
C SER A 8 7.12 -1.65 13.96
N ILE A 9 5.85 -1.82 14.31
CA ILE A 9 4.73 -1.26 13.54
C ILE A 9 4.97 0.23 13.25
N ALA A 10 5.61 0.97 14.15
CA ALA A 10 5.90 2.40 14.02
C ALA A 10 7.09 2.80 13.13
N GLU A 11 7.89 1.86 12.63
CA GLU A 11 9.08 2.19 11.82
C GLU A 11 8.73 2.33 10.34
N VAL A 12 9.14 3.46 9.75
CA VAL A 12 9.07 3.72 8.32
C VAL A 12 9.84 2.66 7.51
N HIS A 13 9.43 2.43 6.26
CA HIS A 13 10.08 1.42 5.43
C HIS A 13 11.56 1.76 5.16
N PRO A 14 12.52 0.85 5.43
CA PRO A 14 13.96 1.15 5.42
C PRO A 14 14.49 1.59 4.05
N TYR A 15 13.84 1.13 2.97
CA TYR A 15 14.22 1.45 1.60
C TYR A 15 13.39 2.57 0.96
N PHE A 16 12.50 3.25 1.71
CA PHE A 16 11.64 4.28 1.12
C PHE A 16 12.45 5.38 0.45
N ASP A 17 13.40 6.00 1.18
CA ASP A 17 14.13 7.16 0.66
C ASP A 17 15.04 6.79 -0.51
N ALA A 18 15.62 5.59 -0.49
CA ALA A 18 16.44 5.07 -1.60
C ALA A 18 15.62 4.81 -2.87
N ILE A 19 14.41 4.29 -2.76
CA ILE A 19 13.53 4.04 -3.92
C ILE A 19 12.88 5.33 -4.39
N ASN A 20 12.51 6.22 -3.47
CA ASN A 20 11.92 7.51 -3.79
C ASN A 20 12.91 8.44 -4.51
N SER A 21 14.19 8.45 -4.12
CA SER A 21 15.22 9.31 -4.72
C SER A 21 15.46 9.04 -6.21
N ILE A 22 15.16 7.82 -6.68
CA ILE A 22 15.27 7.42 -8.10
C ILE A 22 13.92 7.49 -8.85
N GLY A 23 12.90 8.09 -8.23
CA GLY A 23 11.52 8.14 -8.74
C GLY A 23 10.86 6.76 -8.83
N GLY A 24 11.33 5.78 -8.06
CA GLY A 24 10.88 4.38 -8.15
C GLY A 24 9.42 4.20 -7.74
N ILE A 25 8.96 4.92 -6.72
CA ILE A 25 7.55 4.88 -6.28
C ILE A 25 6.62 5.37 -7.39
N GLU A 26 6.95 6.50 -8.02
CA GLU A 26 6.16 7.05 -9.13
C GLU A 26 6.12 6.07 -10.31
N LYS A 27 7.25 5.46 -10.66
CA LYS A 27 7.30 4.43 -11.72
C LYS A 27 6.44 3.21 -11.42
N ILE A 28 6.38 2.77 -10.16
CA ILE A 28 5.50 1.66 -9.73
C ILE A 28 4.03 2.09 -9.87
N TYR A 29 3.68 3.33 -9.51
CA TYR A 29 2.33 3.86 -9.66
C TYR A 29 1.93 4.02 -11.12
N GLU A 30 2.80 4.57 -11.97
CA GLU A 30 2.59 4.63 -13.42
C GLU A 30 2.38 3.23 -13.98
N PHE A 31 3.23 2.26 -13.61
CA PHE A 31 3.11 0.87 -14.04
C PHE A 31 1.76 0.26 -13.64
N MET A 32 1.28 0.49 -12.42
CA MET A 32 -0.04 0.03 -11.97
C MET A 32 -1.18 0.52 -12.87
N ASN A 33 -1.09 1.74 -13.39
CA ASN A 33 -2.17 2.41 -14.12
C ASN A 33 -2.07 2.27 -15.66
N ARG A 34 -1.10 1.52 -16.21
CA ARG A 34 -1.03 1.27 -17.65
C ARG A 34 -2.11 0.30 -18.11
N ASN A 35 -2.64 0.54 -19.32
CA ASN A 35 -3.70 -0.26 -19.92
C ASN A 35 -3.36 -1.74 -20.15
N ASN A 36 -2.06 -2.08 -20.24
CA ASN A 36 -1.58 -3.44 -20.48
C ASN A 36 -1.04 -4.13 -19.23
N THR A 37 -1.21 -3.53 -18.05
CA THR A 37 -0.78 -4.14 -16.79
C THR A 37 -1.80 -5.18 -16.35
N THR A 38 -1.33 -6.41 -16.09
CA THR A 38 -2.18 -7.50 -15.62
C THR A 38 -2.67 -7.24 -14.20
N GLN A 39 -3.81 -7.82 -13.83
CA GLN A 39 -4.36 -7.68 -12.47
C GLN A 39 -3.36 -8.11 -11.38
N ASP A 40 -2.62 -9.21 -11.60
CA ASP A 40 -1.59 -9.65 -10.65
C ASP A 40 -0.48 -8.59 -10.48
N CYS A 41 -0.05 -7.97 -11.57
CA CYS A 41 0.92 -6.86 -11.52
C CYS A 41 0.35 -5.62 -10.80
N GLN A 42 -0.92 -5.29 -11.02
CA GLN A 42 -1.60 -4.18 -10.34
C GLN A 42 -1.71 -4.45 -8.83
N ASN A 43 -2.12 -5.66 -8.43
CA ASN A 43 -2.17 -6.11 -7.04
C ASN A 43 -0.82 -5.92 -6.36
N LYS A 44 0.25 -6.45 -6.97
CA LYS A 44 1.61 -6.34 -6.44
C LYS A 44 2.08 -4.90 -6.36
N ALA A 45 1.79 -4.08 -7.36
CA ALA A 45 2.17 -2.67 -7.38
C ALA A 45 1.48 -1.87 -6.25
N ALA A 46 0.16 -2.02 -6.10
CA ALA A 46 -0.60 -1.35 -5.05
C ALA A 46 -0.14 -1.77 -3.63
N ILE A 47 0.07 -3.08 -3.42
CA ILE A 47 0.61 -3.62 -2.15
C ILE A 47 1.99 -3.03 -1.88
N THR A 48 2.87 -3.01 -2.88
CA THR A 48 4.23 -2.48 -2.77
C THR A 48 4.23 -1.00 -2.39
N ILE A 49 3.39 -0.18 -3.04
CA ILE A 49 3.27 1.24 -2.70
C ILE A 49 2.83 1.41 -1.24
N GLY A 50 1.79 0.71 -0.79
CA GLY A 50 1.35 0.85 0.60
C GLY A 50 2.36 0.34 1.64
N TYR A 51 3.20 -0.64 1.29
CA TYR A 51 4.34 -1.05 2.13
C TYR A 51 5.41 0.03 2.24
N PHE A 52 5.76 0.69 1.13
CA PHE A 52 6.69 1.82 1.16
C PHE A 52 6.15 2.96 2.03
N TYR A 53 4.87 3.30 1.89
CA TYR A 53 4.22 4.36 2.66
C TYR A 53 3.81 3.96 4.09
N LYS A 54 4.38 2.89 4.66
CA LYS A 54 4.23 2.55 6.08
C LYS A 54 4.56 3.77 6.96
N SER A 55 3.57 4.20 7.75
CA SER A 55 3.66 5.37 8.65
C SER A 55 4.00 6.69 7.96
N ARG A 56 3.92 6.77 6.62
CA ARG A 56 4.23 7.97 5.81
C ARG A 56 3.00 8.46 5.07
N LYS A 57 2.82 9.78 4.99
CA LYS A 57 1.76 10.41 4.18
C LYS A 57 2.03 10.18 2.70
N ILE A 58 1.03 9.72 1.95
CA ILE A 58 1.06 9.83 0.48
C ILE A 58 0.66 11.27 0.13
N VAL A 59 1.63 12.10 -0.24
CA VAL A 59 1.40 13.54 -0.51
C VAL A 59 0.56 13.74 -1.77
N ASN A 60 0.84 12.97 -2.83
CA ASN A 60 0.04 12.99 -4.06
C ASN A 60 -1.38 12.46 -3.76
N VAL A 61 -2.39 13.34 -3.83
CA VAL A 61 -3.78 13.04 -3.48
C VAL A 61 -4.39 12.01 -4.43
N GLU A 62 -4.06 12.08 -5.72
CA GLU A 62 -4.55 11.15 -6.74
C GLU A 62 -4.02 9.75 -6.46
N MET A 63 -2.70 9.62 -6.25
CA MET A 63 -2.06 8.35 -5.89
C MET A 63 -2.65 7.78 -4.60
N ARG A 64 -2.82 8.62 -3.56
CA ARG A 64 -3.41 8.20 -2.27
C ARG A 64 -4.80 7.60 -2.47
N THR A 65 -5.68 8.32 -3.16
CA THR A 65 -7.06 7.91 -3.41
C THR A 65 -7.10 6.63 -4.26
N ASN A 66 -6.33 6.59 -5.35
CA ASN A 66 -6.30 5.46 -6.29
C ASN A 66 -5.79 4.17 -5.61
N VAL A 67 -4.63 4.24 -4.96
CA VAL A 67 -4.01 3.08 -4.30
C VAL A 67 -4.87 2.57 -3.14
N ILE A 68 -5.42 3.46 -2.30
CA ILE A 68 -6.28 3.05 -1.18
C ILE A 68 -7.57 2.42 -1.71
N LYS A 69 -8.21 3.01 -2.72
CA LYS A 69 -9.40 2.42 -3.35
C LYS A 69 -9.11 1.03 -3.91
N TYR A 70 -7.97 0.84 -4.57
CA TYR A 70 -7.57 -0.45 -5.12
C TYR A 70 -7.34 -1.48 -3.99
N LEU A 71 -6.55 -1.14 -2.97
CA LEU A 71 -6.30 -2.00 -1.82
C LEU A 71 -7.59 -2.39 -1.07
N LYS A 72 -8.55 -1.46 -0.92
CA LYS A 72 -9.88 -1.76 -0.34
C LYS A 72 -10.61 -2.86 -1.13
N SER A 73 -10.50 -2.87 -2.46
CA SER A 73 -11.15 -3.90 -3.28
C SER A 73 -10.55 -5.30 -3.07
N LEU A 74 -9.28 -5.37 -2.63
CA LEU A 74 -8.53 -6.61 -2.44
C LEU A 74 -8.69 -7.25 -1.05
N VAL A 75 -9.42 -6.63 -0.10
CA VAL A 75 -9.53 -7.17 1.27
C VAL A 75 -10.38 -8.45 1.37
N ASN A 76 -11.09 -8.79 0.30
CA ASN A 76 -11.89 -10.01 0.13
C ASN A 76 -11.47 -10.81 -1.12
N ASP A 77 -10.24 -10.63 -1.59
CA ASP A 77 -9.72 -11.36 -2.75
C ASP A 77 -9.74 -12.88 -2.49
N GLN A 78 -10.00 -13.67 -3.54
CA GLN A 78 -10.00 -15.14 -3.47
C GLN A 78 -8.61 -15.71 -3.21
N ASN A 79 -7.57 -14.98 -3.62
CA ASN A 79 -6.21 -15.31 -3.29
C ASN A 79 -5.88 -14.83 -1.87
N GLU A 80 -5.75 -15.79 -0.96
CA GLU A 80 -5.45 -15.55 0.46
C GLU A 80 -4.20 -14.68 0.69
N PHE A 81 -3.17 -14.82 -0.15
CA PHE A 81 -1.97 -14.00 -0.04
C PHE A 81 -2.24 -12.54 -0.40
N ILE A 82 -2.96 -12.28 -1.49
CA ILE A 82 -3.35 -10.93 -1.90
C ILE A 82 -4.25 -10.29 -0.84
N LYS A 83 -5.22 -11.05 -0.33
CA LYS A 83 -6.11 -10.64 0.75
C LYS A 83 -5.34 -10.26 2.02
N PHE A 84 -4.39 -11.08 2.44
CA PHE A 84 -3.56 -10.81 3.61
C PHE A 84 -2.70 -9.56 3.41
N CYS A 85 -1.98 -9.48 2.29
CA CYS A 85 -1.09 -8.36 1.99
C CYS A 85 -1.85 -7.03 1.83
N SER A 86 -3.06 -7.03 1.26
CA SER A 86 -3.87 -5.82 1.14
C SER A 86 -4.29 -5.27 2.51
N LYS A 87 -4.73 -6.15 3.43
CA LYS A 87 -5.04 -5.77 4.82
C LYS A 87 -3.83 -5.21 5.55
N ILE A 88 -2.66 -5.85 5.42
CA ILE A 88 -1.41 -5.35 6.01
C ILE A 88 -1.02 -3.99 5.44
N SER A 89 -1.11 -3.83 4.12
CA SER A 89 -0.81 -2.58 3.41
C SER A 89 -1.70 -1.44 3.90
N LEU A 90 -3.02 -1.68 4.04
CA LEU A 90 -3.95 -0.71 4.61
C LEU A 90 -3.62 -0.39 6.09
N LYS A 91 -3.27 -1.39 6.91
CA LYS A 91 -2.86 -1.18 8.30
C LYS A 91 -1.59 -0.33 8.40
N TYR A 92 -0.63 -0.50 7.48
CA TYR A 92 0.58 0.33 7.40
C TYR A 92 0.30 1.76 6.97
N LEU A 93 -0.57 1.95 5.98
CA LEU A 93 -0.99 3.27 5.54
C LEU A 93 -1.75 4.01 6.65
N ALA A 94 -2.64 3.33 7.37
CA ALA A 94 -3.48 3.89 8.43
C ALA A 94 -2.71 4.41 9.66
N GLN A 95 -1.40 4.15 9.75
CA GLN A 95 -0.56 4.75 10.78
C GLN A 95 -0.31 6.25 10.57
N ASN A 96 -0.52 6.74 9.34
CA ASN A 96 -0.58 8.18 9.06
C ASN A 96 -2.03 8.66 9.04
N SER A 97 -2.32 9.79 9.68
CA SER A 97 -3.69 10.31 9.83
C SER A 97 -4.37 10.67 8.50
N ASP A 98 -3.66 11.24 7.53
CA ASP A 98 -4.25 11.60 6.23
C ASP A 98 -4.66 10.36 5.44
N ASN A 99 -3.80 9.34 5.43
CA ASN A 99 -4.09 8.06 4.79
C ASN A 99 -5.23 7.34 5.54
N LYS A 100 -5.22 7.36 6.87
CA LYS A 100 -6.28 6.78 7.70
C LYS A 100 -7.64 7.41 7.38
N ASN A 101 -7.72 8.73 7.31
CA ASN A 101 -8.94 9.44 6.96
C ASN A 101 -9.46 9.03 5.56
N GLU A 102 -8.57 8.82 4.59
CA GLU A 102 -8.94 8.31 3.26
C GLU A 102 -9.42 6.85 3.31
N ILE A 103 -8.79 6.01 4.12
CA ILE A 103 -9.20 4.62 4.34
C ILE A 103 -10.58 4.55 4.99
N GLU A 104 -10.88 5.41 5.97
CA GLU A 104 -12.14 5.35 6.72
C GLU A 104 -13.33 6.02 6.00
N LYS A 105 -13.10 6.67 4.84
CA LYS A 105 -14.19 7.18 4.00
C LYS A 105 -15.21 6.10 3.68
N ASP A 106 -16.47 6.55 3.60
CA ASP A 106 -17.65 5.73 3.33
C ASP A 106 -17.89 4.63 4.38
N GLY A 107 -17.35 4.82 5.60
CA GLY A 107 -17.50 3.88 6.71
C GLY A 107 -16.69 2.59 6.55
N PHE A 108 -15.68 2.60 5.68
CA PHE A 108 -14.85 1.41 5.46
C PHE A 108 -13.99 1.10 6.70
N VAL A 109 -14.07 -0.14 7.17
CA VAL A 109 -13.24 -0.69 8.25
C VAL A 109 -12.39 -1.82 7.66
N ILE A 110 -11.08 -1.82 7.95
CA ILE A 110 -10.19 -2.89 7.51
C ILE A 110 -10.62 -4.19 8.23
N PRO A 111 -11.03 -5.25 7.51
CA PRO A 111 -11.44 -6.50 8.15
C PRO A 111 -10.27 -7.15 8.88
N GLU A 112 -10.59 -7.91 9.94
CA GLU A 112 -9.59 -8.70 10.69
C GLU A 112 -8.85 -9.70 9.80
#